data_AF-Q4C561-F1
#
_entry.id   AF-Q4C561-F1
#
_cell.length_a   1.000
_cell.length_b   1.000
_cell.length_c   1.000
_cell.angle_alpha   90.00
_cell.angle_beta   90.00
_cell.angle_gamma   90.00
#
_symmetry.space_group_name_H-M   'P 1'
#
loop_
_entity.id
_entity.type
_entity.pdbx_description
1 polymer ?
#
loop_
_entity_poly.entity_id
_entity_poly.type
_entity_poly.pdbx_seq_one_letter_code
_entity_poly.pdbx_strand_id
1 'polypeptide(L)'
;MDKKLGITEKFDNCFQDHRHQSYVDHSVHELLAQRLYGIILGYEDVNDHDKLRHDPALKIALEKLNELEDKKGWLAGKSTINRL
;
A
#
# COMPACT_ATOMS: atom_id res chain seq x y z
N MET A 1 -6.95 -11.33 -6.66
CA MET A 1 -6.84 -12.54 -5.82
C MET A 1 -7.06 -12.17 -4.36
N ASP A 2 -6.30 -11.23 -3.82
CA ASP A 2 -6.45 -10.73 -2.45
C ASP A 2 -7.89 -10.29 -2.10
N LYS A 3 -8.53 -9.45 -2.92
CA LYS A 3 -9.95 -9.06 -2.75
C LYS A 3 -10.94 -10.22 -2.59
N LYS A 4 -10.67 -11.37 -3.22
CA LYS A 4 -11.52 -12.56 -3.09
C LYS A 4 -11.24 -13.35 -1.82
N LEU A 5 -10.02 -13.26 -1.29
CA LEU A 5 -9.55 -14.03 -0.14
C LEU A 5 -9.57 -13.21 1.18
N GLY A 6 -9.61 -11.88 1.07
CA GLY A 6 -9.58 -10.91 2.16
C GLY A 6 -8.34 -11.06 3.03
N ILE A 7 -7.18 -11.38 2.45
CA ILE A 7 -5.98 -11.66 3.25
C ILE A 7 -5.51 -10.38 3.92
N THR A 8 -5.27 -9.33 3.14
CA THR A 8 -4.82 -8.02 3.65
C THR A 8 -5.84 -7.39 4.60
N GLU A 9 -7.14 -7.55 4.36
CA GLU A 9 -8.22 -7.08 5.24
C GLU A 9 -8.20 -7.79 6.61
N LYS A 10 -8.01 -9.12 6.62
CA LYS A 10 -7.88 -9.87 7.88
C LYS A 10 -6.65 -9.46 8.66
N PHE A 11 -5.54 -9.19 7.98
CA PHE A 11 -4.32 -8.70 8.62
C PHE A 11 -4.48 -7.28 9.16
N ASP A 12 -5.18 -6.39 8.44
CA ASP A 12 -5.42 -5.01 8.87
C ASP A 12 -6.15 -4.93 10.23
N ASN A 13 -7.07 -5.86 10.50
CA ASN A 13 -7.74 -5.95 11.81
C ASN A 13 -6.79 -6.23 12.99
N CYS A 14 -5.57 -6.68 12.73
CA CYS A 14 -4.55 -6.87 13.76
C CYS A 14 -3.76 -5.59 14.07
N PHE A 15 -3.99 -4.50 13.33
CA PHE A 15 -3.29 -3.23 13.53
C PHE A 15 -4.19 -2.20 14.20
N GLN A 16 -3.58 -1.40 15.07
CA GLN A 16 -4.17 -0.16 15.56
C GLN A 16 -3.39 1.00 14.97
N ASP A 17 -4.08 1.87 14.23
CA ASP A 17 -3.47 3.06 13.65
C ASP A 17 -3.31 4.16 14.72
N HIS A 18 -2.10 4.30 15.24
CA HIS A 18 -1.74 5.31 16.23
C HIS A 18 -1.35 6.66 15.60
N ARG A 19 -1.36 6.75 14.26
CA ARG A 19 -0.98 7.97 13.55
C ARG A 19 -2.10 9.00 13.65
N HIS A 20 -1.71 10.27 13.72
CA HIS A 20 -2.67 11.36 13.75
C HIS A 20 -3.37 11.49 12.38
N GLN A 21 -4.67 11.22 12.35
CA GLN A 21 -5.45 11.00 11.12
C GLN A 21 -5.43 12.18 10.13
N SER A 22 -5.22 13.42 10.60
CA SER A 22 -5.06 14.59 9.72
C SER A 22 -3.82 14.56 8.82
N TYR A 23 -2.88 13.64 9.07
CA TYR A 23 -1.67 13.44 8.25
C TYR A 23 -1.66 12.08 7.53
N VAL A 24 -2.78 11.38 7.50
CA VAL A 24 -2.89 10.04 6.92
C VAL A 24 -3.48 10.13 5.52
N ASP A 25 -2.61 9.99 4.52
CA ASP A 25 -3.01 9.84 3.11
C ASP A 25 -3.25 8.38 2.72
N HIS A 26 -2.71 7.42 3.51
CA HIS A 26 -2.78 5.99 3.25
C HIS A 26 -3.24 5.23 4.49
N SER A 27 -4.32 4.47 4.37
CA SER A 27 -4.80 3.59 5.44
C SER A 27 -3.78 2.49 5.74
N VAL A 28 -3.88 1.90 6.92
CA VAL A 28 -3.00 0.76 7.29
C VAL A 28 -3.20 -0.40 6.32
N HIS A 29 -4.46 -0.69 5.94
CA HIS A 29 -4.79 -1.66 4.90
C HIS A 29 -4.04 -1.43 3.58
N GLU A 30 -4.05 -0.20 3.06
CA GLU A 30 -3.39 0.13 1.79
C GLU A 30 -1.87 -0.09 1.86
N LEU A 31 -1.27 0.33 2.97
CA LEU A 31 0.15 0.16 3.19
C LEU A 31 0.53 -1.31 3.38
N LEU A 32 -0.28 -2.09 4.10
CA LEU A 32 -0.12 -3.53 4.27
C LEU A 32 -0.22 -4.28 2.94
N ALA A 33 -1.23 -3.97 2.14
CA ALA A 33 -1.43 -4.58 0.83
C ALA A 33 -0.23 -4.28 -0.09
N GLN A 34 0.21 -3.02 -0.15
CA GLN A 34 1.38 -2.64 -0.94
C GLN A 34 2.67 -3.33 -0.44
N ARG A 35 2.85 -3.45 0.88
CA ARG A 35 4.01 -4.12 1.47
C ARG A 35 4.03 -5.61 1.17
N LEU A 36 2.90 -6.29 1.35
CA LEU A 36 2.76 -7.72 1.09
C LEU A 36 3.00 -8.04 -0.39
N TYR A 37 2.45 -7.23 -1.30
CA TYR A 37 2.66 -7.38 -2.73
C TYR A 37 4.12 -7.14 -3.11
N GLY A 38 4.78 -6.14 -2.51
CA GLY A 38 6.22 -5.90 -2.67
C GLY A 38 7.04 -7.13 -2.32
N ILE A 39 6.78 -7.75 -1.16
CA ILE A 39 7.46 -8.98 -0.72
C ILE A 39 7.24 -10.13 -1.73
N ILE A 40 6.00 -10.36 -2.16
CA ILE A 40 5.66 -11.42 -3.12
C ILE A 40 6.38 -11.23 -4.46
N LEU A 41 6.56 -9.97 -4.88
CA LEU A 41 7.25 -9.60 -6.12
C LEU A 41 8.78 -9.58 -5.98
N GLY A 42 9.33 -9.84 -4.79
CA GLY A 42 10.78 -9.85 -4.52
C GLY A 42 11.36 -8.51 -4.06
N TYR A 43 10.54 -7.50 -3.77
CA TYR A 43 10.95 -6.17 -3.30
C TYR A 43 10.86 -6.06 -1.77
N GLU A 44 11.56 -6.94 -1.06
CA GLU A 44 11.47 -7.06 0.40
C GLU A 44 12.14 -5.91 1.17
N ASP A 45 13.11 -5.21 0.60
CA ASP A 45 13.94 -4.22 1.29
C ASP A 45 13.34 -2.80 1.33
N VAL A 46 12.14 -2.61 0.76
CA VAL A 46 11.40 -1.33 0.65
C VAL A 46 12.09 -0.27 -0.23
N ASN A 47 13.34 -0.43 -0.64
CA ASN A 47 14.11 0.62 -1.29
C ASN A 47 13.58 0.98 -2.68
N ASP A 48 12.99 0.01 -3.37
CA ASP A 48 12.38 0.20 -4.68
C ASP A 48 10.99 0.86 -4.62
N HIS A 49 10.39 1.04 -3.45
CA HIS A 49 9.02 1.57 -3.34
C HIS A 49 8.88 3.03 -3.79
N ASP A 50 9.98 3.80 -3.80
CA ASP A 50 9.98 5.13 -4.42
C ASP A 50 9.80 5.08 -5.95
N LYS A 51 10.18 3.97 -6.59
CA LYS A 51 9.93 3.72 -8.01
C LYS A 51 8.60 2.99 -8.21
N LEU A 52 8.36 1.92 -7.44
CA LEU A 52 7.14 1.10 -7.55
C LEU A 52 5.87 1.89 -7.29
N ARG A 53 5.93 3.01 -6.56
CA ARG A 53 4.76 3.87 -6.38
C ARG A 53 4.19 4.45 -7.67
N HIS A 54 4.97 4.43 -8.75
CA HIS A 54 4.57 4.86 -10.08
C HIS A 54 4.23 3.69 -11.01
N ASP A 55 4.43 2.44 -10.58
CA ASP A 55 4.21 1.25 -11.38
C ASP A 55 2.70 1.06 -11.68
N PRO A 56 2.27 1.07 -12.95
CA PRO A 56 0.86 0.91 -13.31
C PRO A 56 0.30 -0.47 -12.95
N ALA A 57 1.09 -1.54 -13.07
CA ALA A 57 0.64 -2.88 -12.75
C ALA A 57 0.40 -3.03 -11.24
N LEU A 58 1.29 -2.48 -10.42
CA LEU A 58 1.10 -2.47 -8.97
C LEU A 58 -0.11 -1.62 -8.57
N LYS A 59 -0.33 -0.46 -9.22
CA LYS A 59 -1.53 0.36 -9.02
C LYS A 59 -2.81 -0.39 -9.37
N ILE A 60 -2.84 -1.13 -10.49
CA ILE A 60 -3.99 -1.98 -10.87
C ILE A 60 -4.23 -3.05 -9.81
N ALA A 61 -3.16 -3.72 -9.37
CA ALA A 61 -3.23 -4.82 -8.43
C ALA A 61 -3.74 -4.39 -7.04
N LEU A 62 -3.52 -3.12 -6.69
CA LEU A 62 -3.97 -2.45 -5.47
C LEU A 62 -5.21 -1.55 -5.69
N GLU A 63 -5.91 -1.71 -6.83
CA GLU A 63 -7.14 -0.98 -7.18
C GLU A 63 -7.03 0.56 -7.20
N LYS A 64 -5.81 1.11 -7.34
CA LYS A 64 -5.52 2.56 -7.36
C LYS A 64 -5.50 3.19 -8.75
N LEU A 65 -5.70 2.42 -9.83
CA LEU A 65 -5.59 2.93 -11.20
C LEU A 65 -6.68 3.96 -11.57
N ASN A 66 -7.86 3.90 -10.94
CA ASN A 66 -8.95 4.84 -11.29
C ASN A 66 -8.79 6.23 -10.65
N GLU A 67 -7.78 6.43 -9.82
CA GLU A 67 -7.54 7.66 -9.06
C GLU A 67 -6.27 8.39 -9.56
N LEU A 68 -5.86 8.20 -10.81
CA LEU A 68 -4.59 8.73 -11.35
C LEU A 68 -4.43 10.25 -11.25
N GLU A 69 -5.54 10.99 -11.25
CA GLU A 69 -5.57 12.45 -11.16
C GLU A 69 -5.63 12.98 -9.71
N ASP A 70 -5.92 12.12 -8.73
CA ASP A 70 -6.03 12.50 -7.32
C ASP A 70 -4.84 11.96 -6.51
N LYS A 71 -4.45 12.67 -5.45
CA LYS A 71 -3.37 12.20 -4.53
C LYS A 71 -3.67 10.83 -3.95
N LYS A 72 -4.95 10.46 -3.86
CA LYS A 72 -5.42 9.14 -3.39
C LYS A 72 -4.95 7.99 -4.28
N GLY A 73 -4.77 8.20 -5.58
CA GLY A 73 -4.26 7.17 -6.50
C GLY A 73 -2.75 6.97 -6.44
N TRP A 74 -2.05 7.72 -5.59
CA TRP A 74 -0.63 7.50 -5.37
C TRP A 74 -0.44 6.31 -4.43
N LEU A 75 0.55 5.50 -4.77
CA LEU A 75 1.05 4.48 -3.87
C LEU A 75 2.07 5.12 -2.91
N ALA A 76 2.24 4.49 -1.75
CA ALA A 76 3.14 4.98 -0.74
C ALA A 76 4.60 4.78 -1.17
N GLY A 77 5.44 5.78 -0.88
CA GLY A 77 6.89 5.67 -1.03
C GLY A 77 7.54 4.94 0.15
N LYS A 78 8.87 4.75 0.08
CA LYS A 78 9.60 3.91 1.05
C LYS A 78 9.43 4.36 2.50
N SER A 79 9.52 5.68 2.73
CA SER A 79 9.46 6.25 4.08
C SER A 79 8.09 6.09 4.72
N THR A 80 7.03 6.10 3.91
CA THR A 80 5.66 5.91 4.41
C THR A 80 5.41 4.44 4.74
N ILE A 81 5.92 3.52 3.92
CA ILE A 81 5.80 2.08 4.16
C ILE A 81 6.61 1.64 5.39
N ASN A 82 7.78 2.23 5.63
CA ASN A 82 8.59 1.96 6.83
C ASN A 82 7.98 2.47 8.15
N ARG A 83 6.86 3.19 8.10
CA ARG A 83 6.14 3.69 9.29
C ARG A 83 4.91 2.86 9.64
N LEU A 84 4.77 1.69 9.01
CA LEU A 84 3.74 0.72 9.34
C LEU A 84 4.04 0.01 10.66
#